data_AF-A0A0B5I691-F1
#
_entry.id   AF-A0A0B5I691-F1
#
_cell.length_a   1.000
_cell.length_b   1.000
_cell.length_c   1.000
_cell.angle_alpha   90.00
_cell.angle_beta   90.00
_cell.angle_gamma   90.00
#
_symmetry.space_group_name_H-M   'P 1'
#
loop_
_entity.id
_entity.type
_entity.pdbx_description
1 polymer ?
#
loop_
_entity_poly.entity_id
_entity_poly.type
_entity_poly.pdbx_seq_one_letter_code
_entity_poly.pdbx_strand_id
1 'polypeptide(L)'
;MFIDATLFMGMHSEDDAVRTAAKSFFAARLAAGDAGRVFMNWEQVGRCDDLVWGYERKVQDEYYPFMDVLHTDLAIDRVPYDEEDLRRAFTTPALEGLPTHERLLLAQVIGRDGALHTASPRLLGRTDLPVVPLGAGAESAFPAYLEDLYRRSLVLTVDSDTL
;
A
#
# COMPACT_ATOMS: atom_id res chain seq x y z
N MET A 1 -3.42 -8.95 7.54
CA MET A 1 -2.80 -8.69 6.23
C MET A 1 -2.21 -7.30 6.23
N PHE A 2 -0.93 -7.16 5.94
CA PHE A 2 -0.26 -5.87 5.86
C PHE A 2 -0.26 -5.36 4.44
N ILE A 3 -0.34 -4.04 4.30
CA ILE A 3 -0.15 -3.31 3.06
C ILE A 3 0.88 -2.20 3.28
N ASP A 4 1.56 -1.79 2.24
CA ASP A 4 2.54 -0.71 2.27
C ASP A 4 2.17 0.44 1.36
N ALA A 5 3.01 1.47 1.36
CA ALA A 5 2.82 2.65 0.53
C ALA A 5 2.79 2.30 -0.97
N THR A 6 3.58 1.31 -1.39
CA THR A 6 3.72 0.91 -2.79
C THR A 6 2.42 0.31 -3.32
N LEU A 7 1.70 -0.47 -2.50
CA LEU A 7 0.38 -0.98 -2.86
C LEU A 7 -0.65 0.14 -2.98
N PHE A 8 -0.68 1.08 -2.02
CA PHE A 8 -1.58 2.23 -2.08
C PHE A 8 -1.33 3.10 -3.31
N MET A 9 -0.08 3.50 -3.52
CA MET A 9 0.34 4.34 -4.64
C MET A 9 0.29 3.57 -5.97
N GLY A 10 0.30 2.24 -5.92
CA GLY A 10 0.07 1.37 -7.06
C GLY A 10 -1.26 1.65 -7.75
N MET A 11 -2.31 2.08 -7.03
CA MET A 11 -3.58 2.53 -7.64
C MET A 11 -3.42 3.72 -8.60
N HIS A 12 -2.29 4.40 -8.57
CA HIS A 12 -1.96 5.53 -9.44
C HIS A 12 -0.72 5.26 -10.29
N SER A 13 -0.28 4.00 -10.38
CA SER A 13 0.85 3.58 -11.19
C SER A 13 0.66 3.91 -12.68
N GLU A 14 1.73 4.36 -13.33
CA GLU A 14 1.81 4.46 -14.79
C GLU A 14 1.73 3.08 -15.47
N ASP A 15 2.22 2.03 -14.81
CA ASP A 15 2.04 0.64 -15.26
C ASP A 15 0.59 0.21 -15.02
N ASP A 16 -0.16 0.06 -16.12
CA ASP A 16 -1.55 -0.37 -16.15
C ASP A 16 -1.80 -1.70 -15.40
N ALA A 17 -0.85 -2.63 -15.44
CA ALA A 17 -0.98 -3.92 -14.78
C ALA A 17 -0.92 -3.76 -13.26
N VAL A 18 0.04 -2.98 -12.76
CA VAL A 18 0.15 -2.64 -11.33
C VAL A 18 -1.06 -1.84 -10.88
N ARG A 19 -1.47 -0.84 -11.68
CA ARG A 19 -2.65 -0.01 -11.41
C ARG A 19 -3.92 -0.83 -11.26
N THR A 20 -4.17 -1.71 -12.23
CA THR A 20 -5.33 -2.59 -12.24
C THR A 20 -5.32 -3.55 -11.06
N ALA A 21 -4.18 -4.15 -10.74
CA ALA A 21 -4.05 -5.10 -9.64
C ALA A 21 -4.24 -4.42 -8.27
N ALA A 22 -3.63 -3.25 -8.06
CA ALA A 22 -3.77 -2.47 -6.84
C ALA A 22 -5.21 -1.99 -6.65
N LYS A 23 -5.82 -1.40 -7.68
CA LYS A 23 -7.23 -0.99 -7.61
C LYS A 23 -8.14 -2.17 -7.28
N SER A 24 -7.95 -3.30 -7.96
CA SER A 24 -8.78 -4.49 -7.76
C SER A 24 -8.62 -5.05 -6.34
N PHE A 25 -7.40 -5.00 -5.78
CA PHE A 25 -7.16 -5.34 -4.39
C PHE A 25 -8.02 -4.49 -3.45
N PHE A 26 -7.99 -3.16 -3.57
CA PHE A 26 -8.76 -2.29 -2.69
C PHE A 26 -10.27 -2.38 -2.92
N ALA A 27 -10.72 -2.51 -4.17
CA ALA A 27 -12.14 -2.70 -4.47
C ALA A 27 -12.70 -3.97 -3.81
N ALA A 28 -11.95 -5.08 -3.86
CA ALA A 28 -12.33 -6.33 -3.21
C ALA A 28 -12.33 -6.21 -1.68
N ARG A 29 -11.34 -5.52 -1.09
CA ARG A 29 -11.28 -5.26 0.36
C ARG A 29 -12.46 -4.43 0.83
N LEU A 30 -12.78 -3.36 0.10
CA LEU A 30 -13.92 -2.50 0.38
C LEU A 30 -15.24 -3.27 0.31
N ALA A 31 -15.44 -4.09 -0.73
CA ALA A 31 -16.64 -4.91 -0.88
C ALA A 31 -16.81 -5.96 0.26
N ALA A 32 -15.71 -6.40 0.87
CA ALA A 32 -15.73 -7.33 1.99
C ALA A 32 -15.99 -6.66 3.37
N GLY A 33 -16.06 -5.33 3.44
CA GLY A 33 -16.28 -4.59 4.67
C GLY A 33 -15.26 -4.94 5.77
N ASP A 34 -15.72 -5.24 6.97
CA ASP A 34 -14.85 -5.64 8.09
C ASP A 34 -14.03 -6.91 7.83
N ALA A 35 -14.53 -7.84 7.01
CA ALA A 35 -13.76 -9.03 6.62
C ALA A 35 -12.62 -8.69 5.64
N GLY A 36 -12.70 -7.53 4.99
CA GLY A 36 -11.67 -6.96 4.13
C GLY A 36 -10.57 -6.20 4.87
N ARG A 37 -10.53 -6.24 6.20
CA ARG A 37 -9.62 -5.42 7.01
C ARG A 37 -8.14 -5.59 6.65
N VAL A 38 -7.45 -4.47 6.55
CA VAL A 38 -6.00 -4.38 6.28
C VAL A 38 -5.27 -3.62 7.38
N PHE A 39 -3.97 -3.89 7.50
CA PHE A 39 -3.09 -3.21 8.44
C PHE A 39 -2.05 -2.42 7.67
N MET A 40 -1.80 -1.19 8.11
CA MET A 40 -0.75 -0.33 7.60
C MET A 40 -0.13 0.39 8.78
N ASN A 41 1.18 0.63 8.78
CA ASN A 41 1.77 1.40 9.86
C ASN A 41 1.88 2.89 9.52
N TRP A 42 2.10 3.70 10.55
CA TRP A 42 2.16 5.16 10.40
C TRP A 42 3.32 5.63 9.51
N GLU A 43 4.44 4.90 9.47
CA GLU A 43 5.53 5.21 8.55
C GLU A 43 5.07 5.05 7.09
N GLN A 44 4.36 3.97 6.76
CA GLN A 44 3.84 3.77 5.41
C GLN A 44 2.83 4.85 5.02
N VAL A 45 1.97 5.29 5.94
CA VAL A 45 1.07 6.44 5.69
C VAL A 45 1.89 7.68 5.34
N GLY A 46 2.91 7.98 6.14
CA GLY A 46 3.81 9.11 5.89
C GLY A 46 4.56 8.99 4.56
N ARG A 47 4.93 7.78 4.13
CA ARG A 47 5.58 7.55 2.83
C ARG A 47 4.64 7.82 1.65
N CYS A 48 3.35 7.49 1.76
CA CYS A 48 2.35 7.89 0.76
C CYS A 48 2.24 9.42 0.68
N ASP A 49 2.09 10.08 1.82
CA ASP A 49 1.93 11.54 1.87
C ASP A 49 3.17 12.28 1.37
N ASP A 50 4.36 11.84 1.76
CA ASP A 50 5.64 12.41 1.30
C ASP A 50 5.76 12.39 -0.23
N LEU A 51 5.33 11.29 -0.86
CA LEU A 51 5.27 11.19 -2.32
C LEU A 51 4.26 12.17 -2.92
N VAL A 52 3.02 12.18 -2.42
CA VAL A 52 1.94 13.03 -2.95
C VAL A 52 2.27 14.51 -2.80
N TRP A 53 2.94 14.90 -1.70
CA TRP A 53 3.39 16.27 -1.47
C TRP A 53 4.47 16.73 -2.45
N GLY A 54 5.14 15.82 -3.16
CA GLY A 54 6.04 16.15 -4.26
C GLY A 54 5.34 16.67 -5.52
N TYR A 55 4.03 16.45 -5.67
CA TYR A 55 3.26 16.89 -6.84
C TYR A 55 2.72 18.32 -6.68
N GLU A 56 2.38 18.96 -7.80
CA GLU A 56 1.74 20.28 -7.80
C GLU A 56 0.42 20.27 -7.03
N ARG A 57 0.08 21.38 -6.36
CA ARG A 57 -1.13 21.47 -5.52
C ARG A 57 -2.41 21.08 -6.27
N LYS A 58 -2.55 21.48 -7.53
CA LYS A 58 -3.73 21.15 -8.36
C LYS A 58 -3.91 19.64 -8.58
N VAL A 59 -2.82 18.87 -8.60
CA VAL A 59 -2.85 17.41 -8.71
C VAL A 59 -3.31 16.82 -7.37
N GLN A 60 -2.77 17.34 -6.27
CA GLN A 60 -3.19 16.95 -4.92
C GLN A 60 -4.69 17.23 -4.68
N ASP A 61 -5.21 18.35 -5.17
CA ASP A 61 -6.63 18.75 -5.02
C ASP A 61 -7.60 17.76 -5.71
N GLU A 62 -7.19 17.12 -6.80
CA GLU A 62 -7.97 16.07 -7.45
C GLU A 62 -7.73 14.68 -6.81
N TYR A 63 -6.57 14.47 -6.19
CA TYR A 63 -6.21 13.20 -5.55
C TYR A 63 -6.87 12.99 -4.19
N TYR A 64 -6.76 13.97 -3.28
CA TYR A 64 -7.19 13.80 -1.89
C TYR A 64 -8.68 13.48 -1.70
N PRO A 65 -9.63 14.01 -2.50
CA PRO A 65 -11.03 13.62 -2.38
C PRO A 65 -11.28 12.12 -2.50
N PHE A 66 -10.56 11.42 -3.38
CA PHE A 66 -10.63 9.96 -3.49
C PHE A 66 -10.09 9.29 -2.23
N MET A 67 -8.91 9.71 -1.77
CA MET A 67 -8.26 9.12 -0.60
C MET A 67 -9.03 9.33 0.70
N ASP A 68 -9.62 10.51 0.90
CA ASP A 68 -10.41 10.83 2.08
C ASP A 68 -11.62 9.90 2.21
N VAL A 69 -12.33 9.67 1.09
CA VAL A 69 -13.48 8.77 1.06
C VAL A 69 -13.04 7.31 1.18
N LEU A 70 -12.00 6.89 0.45
CA LEU A 70 -11.47 5.53 0.56
C LEU A 70 -11.05 5.20 1.99
N HIS A 71 -10.35 6.10 2.68
CA HIS A 71 -9.93 5.90 4.07
C HIS A 71 -11.07 5.94 5.08
N THR A 72 -12.20 6.54 4.72
CA THR A 72 -13.42 6.53 5.54
C THR A 72 -14.14 5.19 5.41
N ASP A 73 -14.21 4.64 4.20
CA ASP A 73 -15.01 3.43 3.94
C ASP A 73 -14.21 2.13 4.09
N LEU A 74 -12.90 2.15 3.86
CA LEU A 74 -12.02 0.98 3.99
C LEU A 74 -11.75 0.68 5.47
N ALA A 75 -11.97 -0.57 5.88
CA ALA A 75 -11.52 -1.07 7.18
C ALA A 75 -9.99 -1.17 7.21
N ILE A 76 -9.31 -0.11 7.67
CA ILE A 76 -7.85 -0.05 7.80
C ILE A 76 -7.43 0.27 9.24
N ASP A 77 -6.62 -0.63 9.81
CA ASP A 77 -6.00 -0.42 11.12
C ASP A 77 -4.61 0.18 10.95
N ARG A 78 -4.43 1.38 11.51
CA ARG A 78 -3.15 2.09 11.50
C ARG A 78 -2.39 1.81 12.79
N VAL A 79 -1.29 1.08 12.68
CA VAL A 79 -0.59 0.51 13.84
C VAL A 79 0.83 1.07 13.99
N PRO A 80 1.27 1.43 15.22
CA PRO A 80 2.65 1.84 15.46
C PRO A 80 3.59 0.63 15.46
N TYR A 81 4.89 0.92 15.33
CA TYR A 81 5.92 -0.03 15.73
C TYR A 81 5.97 -0.15 17.25
N ASP A 82 6.34 -1.33 17.75
CA ASP A 82 6.74 -1.54 19.13
C ASP A 82 8.26 -1.84 19.25
N GLU A 83 8.76 -1.93 20.47
CA GLU A 83 10.18 -2.21 20.73
C GLU A 83 10.61 -3.58 20.18
N GLU A 84 9.69 -4.54 20.09
CA GLU A 84 9.98 -5.86 19.54
C GLU A 84 10.19 -5.81 18.03
N ASP A 85 9.36 -5.03 17.33
CA ASP A 85 9.50 -4.75 15.91
C ASP A 85 10.86 -4.09 15.62
N LEU A 86 11.25 -3.08 16.40
CA LEU A 86 12.54 -2.40 16.25
C LEU A 86 13.71 -3.37 16.41
N ARG A 87 13.70 -4.18 17.47
CA ARG A 87 14.77 -5.15 17.70
C ARG A 87 14.81 -6.19 16.58
N ARG A 88 13.66 -6.77 16.21
CA ARG A 88 13.56 -7.80 15.17
C ARG A 88 14.07 -7.30 13.82
N ALA A 89 13.79 -6.04 13.46
CA ALA A 89 14.29 -5.41 12.23
C ALA A 89 15.82 -5.46 12.12
N PHE A 90 16.53 -5.38 13.24
CA PHE A 90 17.98 -5.33 13.28
C PHE A 90 18.67 -6.64 13.69
N THR A 91 17.91 -7.65 14.12
CA THR A 91 18.46 -8.95 14.53
C THR A 91 18.03 -10.13 13.66
N THR A 92 17.04 -9.98 12.78
CA THR A 92 16.60 -11.06 11.88
C THR A 92 17.49 -11.14 10.64
N PRO A 93 18.24 -12.25 10.41
CA PRO A 93 19.19 -12.35 9.30
C PRO A 93 18.55 -12.19 7.91
N ALA A 94 17.32 -12.70 7.71
CA ALA A 94 16.61 -12.58 6.44
C ALA A 94 16.35 -11.12 6.02
N LEU A 95 16.36 -10.18 6.97
CA LEU A 95 16.13 -8.75 6.72
C LEU A 95 17.43 -7.98 6.45
N GLU A 96 18.60 -8.62 6.52
CA GLU A 96 19.87 -7.97 6.25
C GLU A 96 19.96 -7.49 4.78
N GLY A 97 20.60 -6.35 4.57
CA GLY A 97 20.78 -5.73 3.25
C GLY A 97 19.55 -4.98 2.72
N LEU A 98 18.37 -5.12 3.34
CA LEU A 98 17.20 -4.30 3.01
C LEU A 98 17.35 -2.86 3.54
N PRO A 99 16.76 -1.86 2.88
CA PRO A 99 16.62 -0.52 3.44
C PRO A 99 15.89 -0.54 4.78
N THR A 100 16.25 0.38 5.67
CA THR A 100 15.73 0.45 7.04
C THR A 100 14.20 0.41 7.13
N HIS A 101 13.48 1.15 6.28
CA HIS A 101 12.02 1.17 6.30
C HIS A 101 11.40 -0.21 5.97
N GLU A 102 11.98 -0.96 5.03
CA GLU A 102 11.52 -2.31 4.72
C GLU A 102 11.85 -3.29 5.84
N ARG A 103 13.01 -3.14 6.49
CA ARG A 103 13.38 -3.96 7.66
C ARG A 103 12.36 -3.77 8.77
N LEU A 104 11.99 -2.53 9.06
CA LEU A 104 11.02 -2.18 10.09
C LEU A 104 9.63 -2.73 9.76
N LEU A 105 9.15 -2.51 8.52
CA LEU A 105 7.86 -3.02 8.05
C LEU A 105 7.81 -4.55 8.11
N LEU A 106 8.79 -5.25 7.54
CA LEU A 106 8.81 -6.71 7.51
C LEU A 106 9.01 -7.31 8.89
N ALA A 107 9.79 -6.68 9.77
CA ALA A 107 9.87 -7.09 11.16
C ALA A 107 8.52 -7.03 11.86
N GLN A 108 7.74 -5.97 11.61
CA GLN A 108 6.38 -5.83 12.12
C GLN A 108 5.44 -6.92 11.59
N VAL A 109 5.53 -7.21 10.28
CA VAL A 109 4.75 -8.26 9.61
C VAL A 109 5.07 -9.63 10.21
N ILE A 110 6.35 -9.97 10.31
CA ILE A 110 6.83 -11.24 10.88
C ILE A 110 6.40 -11.38 12.34
N GLY A 111 6.54 -10.32 13.14
CA GLY A 111 6.17 -10.35 14.56
C GLY A 111 4.70 -10.58 14.85
N ARG A 112 3.85 -10.37 13.84
CA ARG A 112 2.40 -10.55 13.92
C ARG A 112 1.92 -11.73 13.08
N ASP A 113 2.83 -12.63 12.67
CA ASP A 113 2.57 -13.77 11.79
C ASP A 113 1.75 -13.38 10.55
N GLY A 114 2.05 -12.19 10.02
CA GLY A 114 1.34 -11.58 8.90
C GLY A 114 1.95 -11.90 7.54
N ALA A 115 1.29 -11.39 6.51
CA ALA A 115 1.80 -11.33 5.14
C ALA A 115 1.68 -9.90 4.61
N LEU A 116 2.72 -9.44 3.91
CA LEU A 116 2.78 -8.13 3.27
C LEU A 116 2.33 -8.23 1.82
N HIS A 117 1.26 -7.52 1.45
CA HIS A 117 0.90 -7.28 0.07
C HIS A 117 1.52 -5.96 -0.38
N THR A 118 2.26 -6.01 -1.48
CA THR A 118 3.11 -4.91 -1.94
C THR A 118 3.13 -4.86 -3.47
N ALA A 119 3.38 -3.68 -4.01
CA ALA A 119 3.72 -3.50 -5.42
C ALA A 119 5.24 -3.38 -5.63
N SER A 120 6.06 -3.39 -4.57
CA SER A 120 7.50 -3.16 -4.66
C SER A 120 8.22 -4.29 -5.42
N PRO A 121 8.84 -4.02 -6.57
CA PRO A 121 9.56 -5.04 -7.33
C PRO A 121 10.71 -5.67 -6.53
N ARG A 122 11.38 -4.88 -5.68
CA ARG A 122 12.47 -5.35 -4.81
C ARG A 122 12.00 -6.41 -3.83
N LEU A 123 10.87 -6.17 -3.16
CA LEU A 123 10.31 -7.12 -2.19
C LEU A 123 9.68 -8.33 -2.88
N LEU A 124 9.03 -8.14 -4.03
CA LEU A 124 8.47 -9.23 -4.82
C LEU A 124 9.53 -10.19 -5.36
N GLY A 125 10.77 -9.73 -5.53
CA GLY A 125 11.91 -10.58 -5.89
C GLY A 125 12.44 -11.48 -4.75
N ARG A 126 11.93 -11.34 -3.52
CA ARG A 126 12.39 -12.10 -2.35
C ARG A 126 11.45 -13.26 -2.04
N THR A 127 11.96 -14.48 -2.16
CA THR A 127 11.20 -15.72 -1.88
C THR A 127 11.29 -16.20 -0.43
N ASP A 128 12.17 -15.58 0.36
CA ASP A 128 12.46 -15.91 1.76
C ASP A 128 11.69 -15.05 2.78
N LEU A 129 10.85 -14.13 2.30
CA LEU A 129 10.11 -13.15 3.10
C LEU A 129 8.59 -13.38 2.98
N PRO A 130 7.79 -12.97 3.98
CA PRO A 130 6.33 -13.13 3.95
C PRO A 130 5.65 -12.08 3.05
N VAL A 131 6.08 -12.03 1.79
CA VAL A 131 5.60 -11.10 0.77
C VAL A 131 4.67 -11.82 -0.19
N VAL A 132 3.53 -11.21 -0.49
CA VAL A 132 2.50 -11.76 -1.36
C VAL A 132 2.27 -10.80 -2.53
N PRO A 133 2.43 -11.26 -3.79
CA PRO A 133 2.15 -10.43 -4.95
C PRO A 133 0.66 -10.08 -5.04
N LEU A 134 0.38 -9.01 -5.78
CA LEU A 134 -0.99 -8.69 -6.16
C LEU A 134 -1.49 -9.71 -7.17
N GLY A 135 -2.78 -10.06 -7.08
CA GLY A 135 -3.40 -10.96 -8.04
C GLY A 135 -3.47 -10.33 -9.43
N ALA A 136 -3.30 -11.15 -10.46
CA ALA A 136 -3.64 -10.77 -11.84
C ALA A 136 -5.14 -11.01 -12.07
N GLY A 137 -5.84 -10.06 -12.70
CA GLY A 137 -7.26 -10.19 -12.96
C GLY A 137 -7.84 -8.99 -13.69
N ALA A 138 -9.12 -9.12 -14.08
CA ALA A 138 -9.87 -8.00 -14.61
C ALA A 138 -10.05 -6.91 -13.55
N GLU A 139 -10.00 -5.66 -13.99
CA GLU A 139 -10.17 -4.50 -13.12
C GLU A 139 -11.53 -4.55 -12.41
N SER A 140 -11.50 -4.63 -11.09
CA SER A 140 -12.70 -4.47 -10.28
C SER A 140 -13.00 -2.98 -10.08
N ALA A 141 -14.28 -2.62 -10.16
CA ALA A 141 -14.72 -1.24 -9.94
C ALA A 141 -14.98 -0.97 -8.45
N PHE A 142 -14.70 0.25 -8.01
CA PHE A 142 -15.21 0.76 -6.75
C PHE A 142 -16.74 1.00 -6.85
N PRO A 143 -17.44 1.18 -5.72
CA PRO A 143 -18.79 1.76 -5.73
C PRO A 143 -18.81 3.07 -6.53
N ALA A 144 -19.90 3.34 -7.27
CA ALA A 144 -19.95 4.40 -8.27
C ALA A 144 -19.47 5.78 -7.77
N TYR A 145 -19.84 6.16 -6.54
CA TYR A 145 -19.43 7.45 -5.95
C TYR A 145 -17.91 7.56 -5.76
N LEU A 146 -17.25 6.45 -5.40
CA LEU A 146 -15.82 6.39 -5.18
C LEU A 146 -15.06 6.18 -6.49
N GLU A 147 -15.65 5.44 -7.43
CA GLU A 147 -15.09 5.22 -8.77
C GLU A 147 -14.93 6.53 -9.55
N ASP A 148 -15.89 7.45 -9.43
CA ASP A 148 -15.81 8.77 -10.07
C ASP A 148 -14.69 9.63 -9.45
N LEU A 149 -14.49 9.57 -8.13
CA LEU A 149 -13.37 10.23 -7.45
C LEU A 149 -12.03 9.60 -7.85
N TYR A 150 -11.97 8.27 -7.92
CA TYR A 150 -10.79 7.55 -8.36
C TYR A 150 -10.36 8.00 -9.76
N ARG A 151 -11.27 8.04 -10.73
CA ARG A 151 -10.95 8.48 -12.09
C ARG A 151 -10.41 9.90 -12.15
N ARG A 152 -10.92 10.81 -11.32
CA ARG A 152 -10.38 12.19 -11.20
C ARG A 152 -8.98 12.19 -10.60
N SER A 153 -8.75 11.37 -9.57
CA SER A 153 -7.47 11.27 -8.90
C SER A 153 -6.34 10.75 -9.81
N LEU A 154 -6.65 10.11 -10.94
CA LEU A 154 -5.67 9.64 -11.93
C LEU A 154 -4.90 10.75 -12.66
N VAL A 155 -5.24 12.03 -12.41
CA VAL A 155 -4.32 13.13 -12.77
C VAL A 155 -2.98 13.01 -12.04
N LEU A 156 -2.96 12.35 -10.88
CA LEU A 156 -1.74 11.87 -10.24
C LEU A 156 -1.33 10.56 -10.92
N THR A 157 -0.10 10.52 -11.42
CA THR A 157 0.52 9.31 -12.00
C THR A 157 1.86 9.08 -11.29
N VAL A 158 2.05 7.86 -10.80
CA VAL A 158 3.23 7.41 -10.05
C VAL A 158 4.15 6.62 -10.97
N ASP A 159 5.42 7.03 -11.01
CA ASP A 159 6.48 6.33 -11.73
C ASP A 159 6.78 4.98 -11.06
N SER A 160 7.00 3.96 -11.87
CA SER A 160 7.30 2.61 -11.40
C SER A 160 8.56 2.54 -10.52
N ASP A 161 9.54 3.43 -10.72
CA ASP A 161 10.77 3.52 -9.92
C ASP A 161 10.50 4.06 -8.50
N THR A 162 9.30 4.60 -8.26
CA THR A 162 8.86 5.11 -6.96
C THR A 162 8.09 4.06 -6.15
N LEU A 163 7.82 2.89 -6.75
CA LEU A 163 7.16 1.74 -6.12
C LEU A 163 8.16 0.73 -5.55
#